data_AF-A0A2W5Y5T9-F1
#
_entry.id   AF-A0A2W5Y5T9-F1
#
_cell.length_a   1.000
_cell.length_b   1.000
_cell.length_c   1.000
_cell.angle_alpha   90.00
_cell.angle_beta   90.00
_cell.angle_gamma   90.00
#
_symmetry.space_group_name_H-M   'P 1'
#
loop_
_entity.id
_entity.type
_entity.pdbx_description
1 polymer ?
#
loop_
_entity_poly.entity_id
_entity_poly.type
_entity_poly.pdbx_seq_one_letter_code
_entity_poly.pdbx_strand_id
1 'polypeptide(L)'
;ADPAEKNRELDEKMKKLEEEGPPERLEDWPDELKTKTFGGREGDHGYNEGPETQLGPSEVVHREDGSVTVAGEQVDDPEKYKGDPIPGGPTDPNSPTLSGEGDAKDG
;
A
#
# COMPACT_ATOMS: atom_id res chain seq x y z
N ALA A 1 -6.74 -33.90 -22.95
CA ALA A 1 -6.10 -32.59 -23.21
C ALA A 1 -4.63 -32.72 -22.86
N ASP A 2 -3.74 -32.19 -23.70
CA ASP A 2 -2.33 -32.10 -23.39
C ASP A 2 -2.16 -31.18 -22.16
N PRO A 3 -1.45 -31.59 -21.09
CA PRO A 3 -1.27 -30.78 -19.89
C PRO A 3 -0.60 -29.41 -20.17
N ALA A 4 0.17 -29.30 -21.25
CA ALA A 4 0.73 -28.01 -21.68
C ALA A 4 -0.33 -27.10 -22.30
N GLU A 5 -1.26 -27.66 -23.08
CA GLU A 5 -2.37 -26.93 -23.69
C GLU A 5 -3.32 -26.39 -22.62
N LYS A 6 -3.67 -27.23 -21.63
CA LYS A 6 -4.50 -26.80 -20.49
C LYS A 6 -3.83 -25.70 -19.67
N ASN A 7 -2.52 -25.77 -19.45
CA ASN A 7 -1.81 -24.71 -18.72
C ASN A 7 -1.86 -23.38 -19.45
N ARG A 8 -1.70 -23.38 -20.78
CA ARG A 8 -1.80 -22.15 -21.59
C ARG A 8 -3.18 -21.53 -21.51
N GLU A 9 -4.24 -22.34 -21.60
CA GLU A 9 -5.61 -21.86 -21.45
C GLU A 9 -5.85 -21.21 -20.08
N LEU A 10 -5.30 -21.80 -19.01
CA LEU A 10 -5.37 -21.23 -17.66
C LEU A 10 -4.58 -19.92 -17.54
N ASP A 11 -3.40 -19.82 -18.17
CA ASP A 11 -2.60 -18.59 -18.19
C ASP A 11 -3.33 -17.45 -18.93
N GLU A 12 -3.98 -17.75 -20.06
CA GLU A 12 -4.77 -16.77 -20.80
C GLU A 12 -5.99 -16.29 -20.01
N LYS A 13 -6.70 -17.21 -19.34
CA LYS A 13 -7.82 -16.88 -18.44
C LYS A 13 -7.37 -16.05 -17.25
N MET A 14 -6.20 -16.37 -16.67
CA MET A 14 -5.63 -15.62 -15.56
C MET A 14 -5.28 -14.19 -15.97
N LYS A 15 -4.62 -14.04 -17.12
CA LYS A 15 -4.28 -12.73 -17.67
C LYS A 15 -5.54 -11.88 -17.92
N LYS A 16 -6.60 -12.49 -18.44
CA LYS A 16 -7.88 -11.80 -18.63
C LYS A 16 -8.48 -11.34 -17.30
N LEU A 17 -8.43 -12.18 -16.27
CA LEU A 17 -8.87 -11.81 -14.92
C LEU A 17 -8.03 -10.68 -14.33
N GLU A 18 -6.72 -10.65 -14.59
CA GLU A 18 -5.82 -9.56 -14.19
C GLU A 18 -6.16 -8.25 -14.90
N GLU A 19 -6.61 -8.29 -16.16
CA GLU A 19 -7.04 -7.11 -16.92
C GLU A 19 -8.42 -6.59 -16.50
N GLU A 20 -9.39 -7.48 -16.25
CA GLU A 20 -10.77 -7.14 -15.85
C GLU A 20 -10.89 -6.84 -14.35
N GLY A 21 -10.01 -7.45 -13.56
CA GLY A 21 -9.92 -7.37 -12.13
C GLY A 21 -10.55 -8.54 -11.38
N PRO A 22 -10.09 -8.78 -10.13
CA PRO A 22 -10.59 -9.89 -9.34
C PRO A 22 -12.05 -9.63 -8.93
N PRO A 23 -12.87 -10.69 -8.79
CA PRO A 23 -14.22 -10.54 -8.28
C PRO A 23 -14.20 -9.99 -6.84
N GLU A 24 -15.22 -9.20 -6.49
CA GLU A 24 -15.35 -8.63 -5.14
C GLU A 24 -15.52 -9.70 -4.05
N ARG A 25 -16.07 -10.86 -4.41
CA ARG A 25 -16.34 -11.97 -3.51
C ARG A 25 -15.58 -13.21 -3.93
N LEU A 26 -15.06 -13.92 -2.94
CA LEU A 26 -14.24 -15.12 -3.17
C LEU A 26 -15.05 -16.26 -3.81
N GLU A 27 -16.36 -16.34 -3.56
CA GLU A 27 -17.24 -17.36 -4.13
C GLU A 27 -17.41 -17.23 -5.64
N ASP A 28 -17.22 -16.01 -6.17
CA ASP A 28 -17.30 -15.71 -7.60
C ASP A 28 -15.94 -15.95 -8.30
N TRP A 29 -14.92 -16.43 -7.57
CA TRP A 29 -13.61 -16.76 -8.14
C TRP A 29 -13.68 -17.97 -9.08
N PRO A 30 -13.08 -17.92 -10.30
CA PRO A 30 -13.14 -19.03 -11.23
C PRO A 30 -12.48 -20.31 -10.67
N ASP A 31 -13.25 -21.39 -10.58
CA ASP A 31 -12.80 -22.67 -10.01
C ASP A 31 -11.55 -23.23 -10.70
N GLU A 32 -11.45 -23.04 -12.02
CA GLU A 32 -10.30 -23.45 -12.83
C GLU A 32 -9.01 -22.68 -12.51
N LEU A 33 -9.09 -21.47 -11.95
CA LEU A 33 -7.95 -20.61 -11.68
C LEU A 33 -7.41 -20.74 -10.25
N LYS A 34 -8.02 -21.57 -9.40
CA LYS A 34 -7.59 -21.78 -8.00
C LYS A 34 -6.13 -22.20 -7.83
N THR A 35 -5.51 -22.75 -8.86
CA THR A 35 -4.10 -23.20 -8.84
C THR A 35 -3.13 -22.22 -9.52
N LYS A 36 -3.62 -21.09 -10.04
CA LYS A 36 -2.80 -20.07 -10.69
C LYS A 36 -2.72 -18.83 -9.79
N THR A 37 -1.55 -18.21 -9.78
CA THR A 37 -1.29 -17.00 -8.99
C THR A 37 -1.73 -15.77 -9.78
N PHE A 38 -2.36 -14.82 -9.09
CA PHE A 38 -2.70 -13.49 -9.62
C PHE A 38 -1.50 -12.56 -9.40
N GLY A 39 -1.10 -11.80 -10.41
CA GLY A 39 0.17 -11.06 -10.42
C GLY A 39 1.32 -11.80 -11.12
N GLY A 40 1.02 -12.82 -11.93
CA GLY A 40 2.05 -13.55 -12.68
C GLY A 40 3.17 -14.18 -11.81
N ARG A 41 4.38 -14.30 -12.37
CA ARG A 41 5.56 -14.78 -11.64
C ARG A 41 6.26 -13.60 -10.97
N GLU A 42 6.84 -13.84 -9.80
CA GLU A 42 7.69 -12.86 -9.11
C GLU A 42 8.77 -12.33 -10.07
N GLY A 43 8.77 -11.00 -10.30
CA GLY A 43 9.71 -10.31 -11.18
C GLY A 43 9.27 -10.10 -12.63
N ASP A 44 8.06 -10.52 -13.06
CA ASP A 44 7.54 -10.21 -14.40
C ASP A 44 7.20 -8.71 -14.57
N HIS A 45 6.80 -8.05 -13.50
CA HIS A 45 6.45 -6.62 -13.47
C HIS A 45 6.72 -6.01 -12.10
N GLY A 46 6.84 -4.67 -12.04
CA GLY A 46 6.89 -3.94 -10.78
C GLY A 46 5.54 -3.95 -10.07
N TYR A 47 5.55 -3.82 -8.74
CA TYR A 47 4.33 -3.81 -7.90
C TYR A 47 3.32 -2.70 -8.28
N ASN A 48 3.80 -1.65 -8.95
CA ASN A 48 2.97 -0.52 -9.42
C ASN A 48 2.58 -0.62 -10.91
N GLU A 49 2.99 -1.69 -11.60
CA GLU A 49 2.77 -1.89 -13.04
C GLU A 49 1.89 -3.11 -13.33
N GLY A 50 1.69 -3.96 -12.34
CA GLY A 50 0.89 -5.18 -12.43
C GLY A 50 -0.57 -5.01 -12.01
N PRO A 51 -1.31 -6.12 -11.92
CA PRO A 51 -2.70 -6.11 -11.49
C PRO A 51 -2.87 -5.68 -10.02
N GLU A 52 -1.80 -5.60 -9.25
CA GLU A 52 -1.75 -5.01 -7.90
C GLU A 52 -2.17 -3.54 -7.88
N THR A 53 -2.08 -2.82 -9.01
CA THR A 53 -2.60 -1.45 -9.15
C THR A 53 -4.09 -1.34 -8.82
N GLN A 54 -4.84 -2.43 -8.95
CA GLN A 54 -6.26 -2.49 -8.62
C GLN A 54 -6.52 -2.63 -7.11
N LEU A 55 -5.50 -2.97 -6.33
CA LEU A 55 -5.59 -3.06 -4.86
C LEU A 55 -5.55 -1.69 -4.17
N GLY A 56 -5.47 -0.62 -4.96
CA GLY A 56 -5.42 0.75 -4.49
C GLY A 56 -3.99 1.29 -4.42
N PRO A 57 -3.84 2.55 -3.96
CA PRO A 57 -2.56 3.22 -4.03
C PRO A 57 -1.59 2.61 -3.03
N SER A 58 -0.45 2.15 -3.53
CA SER A 58 0.64 1.54 -2.76
C SER A 58 1.47 2.57 -1.98
N GLU A 59 1.37 3.84 -2.36
CA GLU A 59 2.13 4.94 -1.78
C GLU A 59 1.46 5.46 -0.51
N VAL A 60 1.86 4.89 0.63
CA VAL A 60 1.54 5.44 1.96
C VAL A 60 2.76 6.18 2.49
N VAL A 61 2.60 7.45 2.84
CA VAL A 61 3.66 8.28 3.43
C VAL A 61 3.17 8.84 4.76
N HIS A 62 3.92 8.56 5.83
CA HIS A 62 3.73 9.17 7.14
C HIS A 62 4.60 10.43 7.22
N ARG A 63 4.00 11.56 7.61
CA ARG A 63 4.68 12.85 7.75
C ARG A 63 5.04 13.13 9.20
N GLU A 64 6.02 14.01 9.41
CA GLU A 64 6.50 14.39 10.75
C GLU A 64 5.43 15.10 11.59
N ASP A 65 4.51 15.79 10.94
CA ASP A 65 3.34 16.41 11.58
C ASP A 65 2.28 15.38 12.04
N GLY A 66 2.54 14.08 11.80
CA GLY A 66 1.66 12.98 12.14
C GLY A 66 0.61 12.69 11.07
N SER A 67 0.55 13.46 9.98
CA SER A 67 -0.42 13.21 8.91
C SER A 67 -0.02 12.02 8.03
N VAL A 68 -1.03 11.36 7.47
CA VAL A 68 -0.85 10.26 6.51
C VAL A 68 -1.39 10.66 5.15
N THR A 69 -0.56 10.50 4.11
CA THR A 69 -0.99 10.64 2.72
C THR A 69 -0.99 9.30 2.00
N VAL A 70 -2.05 9.04 1.22
CA VAL A 70 -2.17 7.89 0.32
C VAL A 70 -2.25 8.40 -1.11
N ALA A 71 -1.30 8.01 -1.96
CA ALA A 71 -1.10 8.59 -3.31
C ALA A 71 -1.05 10.12 -3.33
N GLY A 72 -0.39 10.71 -2.33
CA GLY A 72 -0.24 12.16 -2.21
C GLY A 72 -1.47 12.91 -1.71
N GLU A 73 -2.63 12.25 -1.56
CA GLU A 73 -3.81 12.82 -0.91
C GLU A 73 -3.73 12.60 0.60
N GLN A 74 -3.92 13.66 1.39
CA GLN A 74 -3.99 13.55 2.84
C GLN A 74 -5.33 12.92 3.25
N VAL A 75 -5.26 11.76 3.91
CA VAL A 75 -6.44 10.94 4.26
C VAL A 75 -6.76 10.96 5.75
N ASP A 76 -5.89 11.53 6.58
CA ASP A 76 -6.11 11.67 8.02
C ASP A 76 -6.07 13.14 8.49
N ASP A 77 -6.67 13.36 9.65
CA ASP A 77 -6.55 14.59 10.41
C ASP A 77 -5.84 14.25 11.72
N PRO A 78 -4.52 14.48 11.80
CA PRO A 78 -3.73 14.06 12.96
C PRO A 78 -4.13 14.82 14.23
N GLU A 79 -4.62 16.06 14.10
CA GLU A 79 -5.06 16.88 15.25
C GLU A 79 -6.26 16.26 15.97
N LYS A 80 -7.07 15.47 15.27
CA LYS A 80 -8.21 14.76 15.88
C LYS A 80 -7.78 13.62 16.82
N TYR A 81 -6.59 13.07 16.62
CA TYR A 81 -6.12 11.89 17.36
C TYR A 81 -4.89 12.15 18.24
N LYS A 82 -4.21 13.28 18.04
CA LYS A 82 -3.20 13.77 18.97
C LYS A 82 -3.83 14.04 20.34
N GLY A 83 -3.32 13.37 21.36
CA GLY A 83 -3.65 13.69 22.74
C GLY A 83 -2.94 14.97 23.20
N ASP A 84 -3.34 15.49 24.36
CA ASP A 84 -2.65 16.63 24.97
C ASP A 84 -1.15 16.33 25.17
N PRO A 85 -0.27 17.31 24.90
CA PRO A 85 1.15 17.17 25.19
C PRO A 85 1.41 16.72 26.62
N ILE A 86 2.32 15.74 26.77
CA ILE A 86 2.73 15.25 28.09
C ILE A 86 3.61 16.35 28.73
N PRO A 87 3.27 16.88 29.93
CA PRO A 87 4.06 17.92 30.57
C PRO A 87 5.53 17.52 30.76
N GLY A 88 6.46 18.37 30.35
CA GLY A 88 7.91 18.12 30.35
C GLY A 88 8.38 17.09 29.32
N GLY A 89 7.50 16.66 28.42
CA GLY A 89 7.79 15.74 27.32
C GLY A 89 8.26 16.46 26.05
N PRO A 90 8.72 15.70 25.04
CA PRO A 90 9.23 16.24 23.78
C PRO A 90 8.17 16.99 22.95
N THR A 91 6.89 16.87 23.29
CA THR A 91 5.79 17.57 22.63
C THR A 91 5.23 18.74 23.45
N ASP A 92 5.75 19.00 24.65
CA ASP A 92 5.29 20.11 25.51
C ASP A 92 5.88 21.45 25.01
N PRO A 93 5.04 22.45 24.64
CA PRO A 93 5.51 23.74 24.14
C PRO A 93 6.29 24.56 25.18
N ASN A 94 6.19 24.21 26.46
CA ASN A 94 6.93 24.84 27.55
C ASN A 94 8.13 24.00 28.02
N SER A 95 8.40 22.85 27.40
CA SER A 95 9.55 22.04 27.77
C SER A 95 10.83 22.80 27.41
N PRO A 96 11.84 22.83 28.30
CA PRO A 96 13.17 23.27 27.91
C PRO A 96 13.65 22.40 26.74
N THR A 97 14.27 23.03 25.74
CA THR A 97 14.84 22.33 24.58
C THR A 97 15.76 21.21 25.07
N LEU A 98 15.55 20.01 24.53
CA LEU A 98 16.37 18.85 24.86
C LEU A 98 17.83 19.17 24.49
N SER A 99 18.77 18.91 25.41
CA SER A 99 20.20 19.06 25.14
C SER A 99 20.61 18.10 24.03
N GLY A 100 20.70 18.61 22.80
CA GLY A 100 20.91 17.83 21.57
C GLY A 100 20.20 18.42 20.35
N GLU A 101 19.15 19.22 20.55
CA GLU A 101 18.49 19.99 19.49
C GLU A 101 19.33 21.24 19.17
N GLY A 102 20.47 21.02 18.51
CA GLY A 102 21.29 22.09 18.00
C GLY A 102 20.55 22.83 16.90
N ASP A 103 20.46 24.16 17.02
CA ASP A 103 20.00 25.08 15.99
C ASP A 103 20.55 24.68 14.60
N ALA A 104 19.73 24.01 13.79
CA ALA A 104 19.95 23.96 12.35
C ALA A 104 19.62 25.36 11.82
N LYS A 105 20.56 26.29 11.99
CA LYS A 105 20.56 27.53 11.19
C LYS A 105 20.91 27.12 9.77
N ASP A 106 19.88 27.05 8.94
CA ASP A 106 19.98 27.08 7.48
C ASP A 106 20.91 28.25 7.10
N GLY A 107 21.99 27.92 6.39
CA GLY A 107 23.02 28.84 5.94
C GLY A 107 23.18 28.76 4.43
#